data_AF-A0A927RLW9-F1
#
_entry.id   AF-A0A927RLW9-F1
#
_cell.length_a   1.000
_cell.length_b   1.000
_cell.length_c   1.000
_cell.angle_alpha   90.00
_cell.angle_beta   90.00
_cell.angle_gamma   90.00
#
_symmetry.space_group_name_H-M   'P 1'
#
loop_
_entity.id
_entity.type
_entity.pdbx_description
1 polymer ?
#
loop_
_entity_poly.entity_id
_entity_poly.type
_entity_poly.pdbx_seq_one_letter_code
_entity_poly.pdbx_strand_id
1 'polypeptide(L)'
;MTADEKLQDAFLSRLHKLGGEYFEYYSIYLLEKYSRMNGRRLEGLQITGGDHDGGIDGEIELTDRLGFRETIYIQAKNWDPSKGDEKLWVVGETLLQQFIGACVCRQAKDGKQHCRGIFITTSRFTPEAKRILEETSDKFVGYDGTDLYETAKECGFGIVKKNGEWALDENLLSGTKAFFNMY
;
A
#
# COMPACT_ATOMS: atom_id res chain seq x y z
N MET A 1 -11.62 -18.59 14.58
CA MET A 1 -10.60 -17.53 14.51
C MET A 1 -9.45 -17.84 15.44
N THR A 2 -8.25 -18.01 14.87
CA THR A 2 -6.96 -18.09 15.55
C THR A 2 -6.58 -16.75 16.18
N ALA A 3 -5.53 -16.72 17.00
CA ALA A 3 -5.01 -15.46 17.57
C ALA A 3 -4.48 -14.52 16.47
N ASP A 4 -3.92 -15.08 15.39
CA ASP A 4 -3.36 -14.31 14.29
C ASP A 4 -4.47 -13.66 13.44
N GLU A 5 -5.52 -14.41 13.13
CA GLU A 5 -6.71 -13.87 12.42
C GLU A 5 -7.36 -12.73 13.22
N LYS A 6 -7.42 -12.84 14.57
CA LYS A 6 -7.91 -11.75 15.42
C LYS A 6 -7.01 -10.51 15.36
N LEU A 7 -5.71 -10.69 15.28
CA LEU A 7 -4.75 -9.59 15.17
C LEU A 7 -4.86 -8.89 13.82
N GLN A 8 -4.96 -9.67 12.74
CA GLN A 8 -5.19 -9.15 11.39
C GLN A 8 -6.47 -8.30 11.33
N ASP A 9 -7.58 -8.82 11.84
CA ASP A 9 -8.85 -8.08 11.86
C ASP A 9 -8.75 -6.79 12.69
N ALA A 10 -8.09 -6.84 13.85
CA ALA A 10 -7.89 -5.67 14.70
C ALA A 10 -7.00 -4.61 14.02
N PHE A 11 -5.96 -5.04 13.32
CA PHE A 11 -5.05 -4.19 12.56
C PHE A 11 -5.77 -3.48 11.40
N LEU A 12 -6.47 -4.25 10.54
CA LEU A 12 -7.23 -3.68 9.41
C LEU A 12 -8.34 -2.75 9.91
N SER A 13 -9.07 -3.16 10.95
CA SER A 13 -10.08 -2.32 11.61
C SER A 13 -9.50 -1.00 12.14
N ARG A 14 -8.25 -1.02 12.61
CA ARG A 14 -7.58 0.20 13.07
C ARG A 14 -7.27 1.12 11.91
N LEU A 15 -6.68 0.61 10.83
CA LEU A 15 -6.38 1.41 9.63
C LEU A 15 -7.64 2.03 9.02
N HIS A 16 -8.76 1.29 8.99
CA HIS A 16 -10.06 1.85 8.54
C HIS A 16 -10.48 3.07 9.34
N LYS A 17 -10.33 3.03 10.66
CA LYS A 17 -10.71 4.14 11.55
C LYS A 17 -9.81 5.36 11.40
N LEU A 18 -8.57 5.18 10.96
CA LEU A 18 -7.62 6.28 10.74
C LEU A 18 -7.87 7.03 9.42
N GLY A 19 -8.71 6.49 8.53
CA GLY A 19 -9.18 7.18 7.31
C GLY A 19 -8.27 7.01 6.10
N GLY A 20 -8.75 7.47 4.94
CA GLY A 20 -8.07 7.32 3.64
C GLY A 20 -6.70 7.99 3.60
N GLU A 21 -6.67 9.27 3.96
CA GLU A 21 -5.42 10.06 3.94
C GLU A 21 -4.33 9.46 4.84
N TYR A 22 -4.69 8.95 6.03
CA TYR A 22 -3.70 8.26 6.87
C TYR A 22 -3.22 6.96 6.21
N PHE A 23 -4.12 6.22 5.58
CA PHE A 23 -3.80 4.96 4.91
C PHE A 23 -2.90 5.14 3.68
N GLU A 24 -3.05 6.24 2.94
CA GLU A 24 -2.14 6.63 1.86
C GLU A 24 -0.72 6.77 2.38
N TYR A 25 -0.52 7.58 3.43
CA TYR A 25 0.77 7.75 4.08
C TYR A 25 1.30 6.41 4.59
N TYR A 26 0.49 5.69 5.37
CA TYR A 26 0.87 4.40 5.92
C TYR A 26 1.38 3.42 4.84
N SER A 27 0.66 3.31 3.74
CA SER A 27 0.98 2.38 2.65
C SER A 27 2.31 2.73 1.98
N ILE A 28 2.54 4.02 1.70
CA ILE A 28 3.77 4.48 1.06
C ILE A 28 4.99 4.22 1.95
N TYR A 29 4.89 4.54 3.23
CA TYR A 29 5.98 4.27 4.19
C TYR A 29 6.18 2.79 4.47
N LEU A 30 5.12 1.97 4.48
CA LEU A 30 5.26 0.52 4.60
C LEU A 30 6.05 -0.07 3.41
N LEU A 31 5.69 0.32 2.18
CA LEU A 31 6.33 -0.18 0.97
C LEU A 31 7.78 0.33 0.83
N GLU A 32 8.05 1.58 1.23
CA GLU A 32 9.41 2.11 1.34
C GLU A 32 10.25 1.30 2.33
N LYS A 33 9.72 1.07 3.54
CA LYS A 33 10.42 0.32 4.59
C LYS A 33 10.70 -1.11 4.17
N TYR A 34 9.70 -1.78 3.61
CA TYR A 34 9.85 -3.13 3.06
C TYR A 34 10.93 -3.18 1.98
N SER A 35 10.93 -2.21 1.06
CA SER A 35 11.93 -2.12 -0.01
C SER A 35 13.35 -1.96 0.53
N ARG A 36 13.53 -1.14 1.58
CA ARG A 36 14.84 -0.95 2.22
C ARG A 36 15.32 -2.15 2.99
N MET A 37 14.43 -2.82 3.73
CA MET A 37 14.75 -4.07 4.42
C MET A 37 15.22 -5.14 3.43
N ASN A 38 14.66 -5.14 2.22
CA ASN A 38 15.04 -6.03 1.12
C ASN A 38 16.22 -5.51 0.27
N GLY A 39 17.00 -4.56 0.80
CA GLY A 39 18.29 -4.16 0.25
C GLY A 39 18.24 -3.14 -0.88
N ARG A 40 17.11 -2.48 -1.10
CA ARG A 40 16.99 -1.32 -2.00
C ARG A 40 17.30 -0.04 -1.22
N ARG A 41 17.80 0.99 -1.92
CA ARG A 41 18.04 2.32 -1.37
C ARG A 41 16.95 3.27 -1.86
N LEU A 42 16.40 4.07 -0.95
CA LEU A 42 15.47 5.15 -1.30
C LEU A 42 16.24 6.30 -1.95
N GLU A 43 15.79 6.72 -3.14
CA GLU A 43 16.30 7.88 -3.85
C GLU A 43 15.32 9.06 -3.76
N GLY A 44 14.02 8.78 -3.71
CA GLY A 44 12.97 9.78 -3.63
C GLY A 44 11.65 9.20 -3.14
N LEU A 45 10.88 10.01 -2.42
CA LEU A 45 9.54 9.67 -1.94
C LEU A 45 8.66 10.90 -2.08
N GLN A 46 7.50 10.73 -2.70
CA GLN A 46 6.49 11.77 -2.86
C GLN A 46 5.12 11.20 -2.47
N ILE A 47 4.36 11.98 -1.70
CA ILE A 47 2.99 11.68 -1.34
C ILE A 47 2.11 12.76 -1.96
N THR A 48 1.24 12.36 -2.87
CA THR A 48 0.35 13.23 -3.63
C THR A 48 -1.07 13.05 -3.10
N GLY A 49 -1.31 13.51 -1.87
CA GLY A 49 -2.65 13.42 -1.28
C GLY A 49 -3.64 14.40 -1.94
N GLY A 50 -4.90 13.96 -2.09
CA GLY A 50 -6.05 14.82 -2.45
C GLY A 50 -6.75 14.48 -3.77
N ASP A 51 -7.92 15.09 -3.99
CA ASP A 51 -8.88 14.78 -5.09
C ASP A 51 -8.36 15.03 -6.53
N HIS A 52 -7.12 15.51 -6.71
CA HIS A 52 -6.56 15.91 -8.02
C HIS A 52 -5.34 15.10 -8.44
N ASP A 53 -5.06 13.99 -7.76
CA ASP A 53 -3.88 13.15 -7.96
C ASP A 53 -3.92 12.34 -9.27
N GLY A 54 -5.10 12.25 -9.92
CA GLY A 54 -5.30 11.47 -11.13
C GLY A 54 -5.25 9.97 -10.89
N GLY A 55 -5.39 9.51 -9.64
CA GLY A 55 -5.33 8.11 -9.25
C GLY A 55 -3.92 7.60 -8.95
N ILE A 56 -3.06 8.41 -8.34
CA ILE A 56 -1.74 8.02 -7.82
C ILE A 56 -1.53 8.78 -6.50
N ASP A 57 -1.64 8.08 -5.37
CA ASP A 57 -1.51 8.69 -4.05
C ASP A 57 -0.05 8.88 -3.63
N GLY A 58 0.88 8.18 -4.29
CA GLY A 58 2.30 8.30 -4.00
C GLY A 58 3.25 7.70 -5.02
N GLU A 59 4.51 8.05 -4.85
CA GLU A 59 5.61 7.63 -5.70
C GLU A 59 6.86 7.37 -4.84
N ILE A 60 7.51 6.23 -5.06
CA ILE A 60 8.82 5.92 -4.49
C ILE A 60 9.83 5.61 -5.60
N GLU A 61 11.01 6.22 -5.50
CA GLU A 61 12.15 5.97 -6.37
C GLU A 61 13.19 5.16 -5.60
N LEU A 62 13.57 4.01 -6.15
CA LEU A 62 14.43 3.04 -5.48
C LEU A 62 15.60 2.65 -6.39
N THR A 63 16.77 2.47 -5.79
CA THR A 63 17.94 1.88 -6.46
C THR A 63 18.29 0.54 -5.82
N ASP A 64 18.52 -0.49 -6.62
CA ASP A 64 19.01 -1.78 -6.09
C ASP A 64 20.52 -1.76 -5.81
N ARG A 65 21.07 -2.88 -5.32
CA ARG A 65 22.51 -2.98 -5.01
C ARG A 65 23.41 -2.97 -6.25
N LEU A 66 22.86 -3.24 -7.43
CA LEU A 66 23.58 -3.26 -8.70
C LEU A 66 23.56 -1.88 -9.39
N GLY A 67 22.74 -0.95 -8.92
CA GLY A 67 22.63 0.41 -9.43
C GLY A 67 21.43 0.64 -10.36
N PHE A 68 20.53 -0.34 -10.53
CA PHE A 68 19.32 -0.15 -11.34
C PHE A 68 18.30 0.67 -10.58
N ARG A 69 17.74 1.67 -11.26
CA ARG A 69 16.71 2.57 -10.73
C ARG A 69 15.33 2.14 -11.18
N GLU A 70 14.37 2.29 -10.30
CA GLU A 70 12.95 2.01 -10.55
C GLU A 70 12.09 3.06 -9.85
N THR A 71 11.00 3.42 -10.50
CA THR A 71 9.94 4.24 -9.91
C THR A 71 8.71 3.37 -9.68
N ILE A 72 8.14 3.42 -8.49
CA ILE A 72 6.93 2.70 -8.14
C ILE A 72 5.84 3.72 -7.81
N TYR A 73 4.78 3.72 -8.62
CA TYR A 73 3.57 4.47 -8.35
C TYR A 73 2.64 3.66 -7.44
N ILE A 74 1.97 4.33 -6.52
CA ILE A 74 1.16 3.69 -5.48
C ILE A 74 -0.23 4.32 -5.48
N GLN A 75 -1.27 3.49 -5.49
CA GLN A 75 -2.63 3.89 -5.14
C GLN A 75 -3.09 3.06 -3.93
N ALA A 76 -3.50 3.75 -2.87
CA ALA A 76 -4.05 3.21 -1.65
C ALA A 76 -5.56 3.49 -1.54
N LYS A 77 -6.35 2.43 -1.30
CA LYS A 77 -7.78 2.56 -0.99
C LYS A 77 -8.11 1.98 0.38
N ASN A 78 -8.61 2.84 1.26
CA ASN A 78 -9.10 2.46 2.58
C ASN A 78 -10.60 2.15 2.52
N TRP A 79 -10.93 0.93 2.12
CA TRP A 79 -12.32 0.47 2.01
C TRP A 79 -12.66 -0.46 3.16
N ASP A 80 -13.67 -0.06 3.94
CA ASP A 80 -14.16 -0.81 5.10
C ASP A 80 -15.38 -1.65 4.68
N PRO A 81 -15.22 -2.97 4.54
CA PRO A 81 -16.32 -3.84 4.11
C PRO A 81 -17.48 -3.88 5.11
N SER A 82 -17.30 -3.42 6.36
CA SER A 82 -18.38 -3.36 7.35
C SER A 82 -19.34 -2.17 7.17
N LYS A 83 -19.01 -1.23 6.27
CA LYS A 83 -19.78 0.02 6.06
C LYS A 83 -20.82 -0.04 4.94
N GLY A 84 -21.08 -1.20 4.34
CA GLY A 84 -22.15 -1.36 3.35
C GLY A 84 -22.14 -2.73 2.68
N ASP A 85 -22.69 -2.81 1.47
CA ASP A 85 -22.67 -4.05 0.68
C ASP A 85 -21.24 -4.42 0.32
N GLU A 86 -20.78 -5.61 0.71
CA GLU A 86 -19.43 -6.13 0.47
C GLU A 86 -18.99 -5.99 -1.00
N LYS A 87 -19.93 -6.11 -1.94
CA LYS A 87 -19.68 -5.95 -3.38
C LYS A 87 -19.27 -4.53 -3.78
N LEU A 88 -19.61 -3.53 -2.96
CA LEU A 88 -19.26 -2.12 -3.17
C LEU A 88 -17.91 -1.75 -2.55
N TRP A 89 -17.33 -2.63 -1.73
CA TRP A 89 -16.10 -2.38 -0.98
C TRP A 89 -14.93 -3.30 -1.38
N VAL A 90 -15.07 -4.01 -2.50
CA VAL A 90 -14.01 -4.80 -3.14
C VAL A 90 -13.50 -4.11 -4.39
N VAL A 91 -12.18 -4.10 -4.58
CA VAL A 91 -11.53 -3.43 -5.71
C VAL A 91 -11.84 -4.19 -6.99
N GLY A 92 -12.63 -3.58 -7.86
CA GLY A 92 -13.00 -4.10 -9.17
C GLY A 92 -12.06 -3.65 -10.29
N GLU A 93 -12.26 -4.25 -11.46
CA GLU A 93 -11.48 -4.03 -12.69
C GLU A 93 -11.37 -2.55 -13.08
N THR A 94 -12.48 -1.79 -13.09
CA THR A 94 -12.49 -0.40 -13.54
C THR A 94 -11.50 0.48 -12.78
N LEU A 95 -11.42 0.31 -11.47
CA LEU A 95 -10.54 1.12 -10.63
C LEU A 95 -9.06 0.78 -10.88
N LEU A 96 -8.78 -0.51 -11.10
CA LEU A 96 -7.43 -0.96 -11.44
C LEU A 96 -7.00 -0.47 -12.83
N GLN A 97 -7.91 -0.51 -13.83
CA GLN A 97 -7.65 0.03 -15.17
C GLN A 97 -7.37 1.53 -15.14
N GLN A 98 -8.11 2.28 -14.32
CA GLN A 98 -7.86 3.72 -14.11
C GLN A 98 -6.47 3.96 -13.53
N PHE A 99 -6.08 3.19 -12.51
CA PHE A 99 -4.73 3.27 -11.92
C PHE A 99 -3.63 2.95 -12.94
N ILE A 100 -3.79 1.87 -13.71
CA ILE A 100 -2.84 1.48 -14.76
C ILE A 100 -2.70 2.62 -15.78
N GLY A 101 -3.83 3.17 -16.24
CA GLY A 101 -3.86 4.30 -17.16
C GLY A 101 -3.14 5.53 -16.59
N ALA A 102 -3.40 5.87 -15.33
CA ALA A 102 -2.73 6.97 -14.64
C ALA A 102 -1.21 6.78 -14.59
N CYS A 103 -0.74 5.58 -14.24
CA CYS A 103 0.68 5.25 -14.22
C CYS A 103 1.34 5.41 -15.60
N VAL A 104 0.69 4.91 -16.66
CA VAL A 104 1.19 5.04 -18.04
C VAL A 104 1.26 6.51 -18.47
N CYS A 105 0.23 7.29 -18.19
CA CYS A 105 0.20 8.73 -18.48
C CYS A 105 1.28 9.49 -17.71
N ARG A 106 1.45 9.20 -16.42
CA ARG A 106 2.47 9.83 -15.56
C ARG A 106 3.89 9.48 -16.04
N GLN A 107 4.14 8.21 -16.32
CA GLN A 107 5.41 7.76 -16.91
C GLN A 107 5.74 8.51 -18.20
N ALA A 108 4.77 8.63 -19.11
CA ALA A 108 4.96 9.34 -20.39
C ALA A 108 5.25 10.83 -20.19
N LYS A 109 4.55 11.48 -19.25
CA LYS A 109 4.71 12.91 -18.94
C LYS A 109 6.07 13.24 -18.34
N ASP A 110 6.55 12.41 -17.43
CA ASP A 110 7.78 12.66 -16.68
C ASP A 110 9.03 12.11 -17.37
N GLY A 111 8.86 11.36 -18.46
CA GLY A 111 9.97 10.73 -19.18
C GLY A 111 10.69 9.64 -18.38
N LYS A 112 10.02 9.06 -17.36
CA LYS A 112 10.61 8.02 -16.51
C LYS A 112 10.67 6.68 -17.23
N GLN A 113 11.75 5.95 -16.98
CA GLN A 113 11.95 4.59 -17.45
C GLN A 113 11.88 3.63 -16.26
N HIS A 114 11.56 2.36 -16.50
CA HIS A 114 11.42 1.33 -15.45
C HIS A 114 10.41 1.74 -14.35
N CYS A 115 9.16 1.91 -14.75
CA CYS A 115 8.08 2.20 -13.81
C CYS A 115 7.24 0.95 -13.53
N ARG A 116 6.84 0.79 -12.27
CA ARG A 116 5.88 -0.21 -11.80
C ARG A 116 4.75 0.46 -11.03
N GLY A 117 3.67 -0.28 -10.78
CA GLY A 117 2.54 0.18 -9.99
C GLY A 117 2.16 -0.82 -8.89
N ILE A 118 1.84 -0.30 -7.71
CA ILE A 118 1.27 -1.07 -6.61
C ILE A 118 -0.11 -0.50 -6.30
N PHE A 119 -1.14 -1.33 -6.41
CA PHE A 119 -2.47 -1.01 -5.90
C PHE A 119 -2.62 -1.67 -4.53
N ILE A 120 -2.81 -0.89 -3.47
CA ILE A 120 -2.92 -1.39 -2.11
C ILE A 120 -4.29 -1.07 -1.52
N THR A 121 -4.92 -2.06 -0.89
CA THR A 121 -6.24 -1.91 -0.28
C THR A 121 -6.31 -2.64 1.06
N THR A 122 -7.07 -2.08 1.99
CA THR A 122 -7.44 -2.78 3.22
C THR A 122 -8.48 -3.89 2.99
N SER A 123 -9.13 -3.93 1.82
CA SER A 123 -10.16 -4.92 1.47
C SER A 123 -9.60 -6.07 0.62
N ARG A 124 -10.30 -6.45 -0.46
CA ARG A 124 -9.98 -7.56 -1.37
C ARG A 124 -10.20 -7.11 -2.81
N PHE A 125 -9.57 -7.81 -3.75
CA PHE A 125 -9.80 -7.67 -5.18
C PHE A 125 -10.88 -8.64 -5.67
N THR A 126 -11.72 -8.19 -6.61
CA THR A 126 -12.66 -9.10 -7.30
C THR A 126 -11.89 -10.11 -8.17
N PRO A 127 -12.50 -11.25 -8.54
CA PRO A 127 -11.86 -12.21 -9.46
C PRO A 127 -11.38 -11.57 -10.77
N GLU A 128 -12.14 -10.62 -11.32
CA GLU A 128 -11.81 -9.89 -12.54
C GLU A 128 -10.60 -8.97 -12.33
N ALA A 129 -10.56 -8.24 -11.20
CA ALA A 129 -9.41 -7.42 -10.85
C ALA A 129 -8.14 -8.26 -10.65
N LYS A 130 -8.25 -9.43 -10.00
CA LYS A 130 -7.13 -10.37 -9.83
C LYS A 130 -6.59 -10.84 -11.18
N ARG A 131 -7.47 -11.17 -12.12
CA ARG A 131 -7.06 -11.58 -13.47
C ARG A 131 -6.25 -10.50 -14.18
N ILE A 132 -6.62 -9.22 -14.07
CA ILE A 132 -5.84 -8.13 -14.66
C ILE A 132 -4.47 -8.01 -13.99
N LEU A 133 -4.40 -8.13 -12.66
CA LEU A 133 -3.13 -8.11 -11.93
C LEU A 133 -2.22 -9.28 -12.35
N GLU A 134 -2.79 -10.46 -12.60
CA GLU A 134 -2.05 -11.61 -13.14
C GLU A 134 -1.52 -11.33 -14.56
N GLU A 135 -2.38 -10.83 -15.45
CA GLU A 135 -2.04 -10.49 -16.85
C GLU A 135 -1.02 -9.34 -16.96
N THR A 136 -0.93 -8.47 -15.95
CA THR A 136 -0.04 -7.29 -15.92
C THR A 136 1.06 -7.38 -14.85
N SER A 137 1.30 -8.58 -14.32
CA SER A 137 2.19 -8.85 -13.18
C SER A 137 3.67 -8.49 -13.42
N ASP A 138 4.08 -8.27 -14.68
CA ASP A 138 5.42 -7.76 -15.01
C ASP A 138 5.63 -6.31 -14.52
N LYS A 139 4.55 -5.53 -14.35
CA LYS A 139 4.60 -4.12 -13.97
C LYS A 139 3.68 -3.73 -12.82
N PHE A 140 2.53 -4.39 -12.67
CA PHE A 140 1.50 -4.00 -11.71
C PHE A 140 1.22 -5.14 -10.74
N VAL A 141 1.14 -4.81 -9.46
CA VAL A 141 0.81 -5.78 -8.40
C VAL A 141 -0.26 -5.23 -7.47
N GLY A 142 -1.10 -6.12 -6.95
CA GLY A 142 -2.09 -5.80 -5.93
C GLY A 142 -1.62 -6.26 -4.55
N TYR A 143 -1.86 -5.45 -3.54
CA TYR A 143 -1.67 -5.77 -2.13
C TYR A 143 -3.03 -5.67 -1.44
N ASP A 144 -3.62 -6.80 -1.09
CA ASP A 144 -4.88 -6.83 -0.35
C ASP A 144 -4.66 -6.77 1.17
N GLY A 145 -5.73 -6.77 1.96
CA GLY A 145 -5.61 -6.68 3.42
C GLY A 145 -4.81 -7.81 4.07
N THR A 146 -4.64 -8.96 3.41
CA THR A 146 -3.76 -10.04 3.86
C THR A 146 -2.30 -9.70 3.55
N ASP A 147 -2.00 -9.32 2.31
CA ASP A 147 -0.65 -8.92 1.91
C ASP A 147 -0.13 -7.75 2.75
N LEU A 148 -1.01 -6.77 3.00
CA LEU A 148 -0.75 -5.62 3.85
C LEU A 148 -0.38 -6.02 5.28
N TYR A 149 -1.14 -6.95 5.87
CA TYR A 149 -0.91 -7.43 7.24
C TYR A 149 0.40 -8.19 7.37
N GLU A 150 0.68 -9.13 6.45
CA GLU A 150 1.93 -9.89 6.47
C GLU A 150 3.15 -8.98 6.28
N THR A 151 3.07 -8.05 5.32
CA THR A 151 4.15 -7.08 5.09
C THR A 151 4.37 -6.16 6.30
N ALA A 152 3.29 -5.69 6.93
CA ALA A 152 3.34 -4.88 8.14
C ALA A 152 4.01 -5.61 9.31
N LYS A 153 3.67 -6.89 9.49
CA LYS A 153 4.22 -7.76 10.52
C LYS A 153 5.70 -8.07 10.27
N GLU A 154 6.08 -8.36 9.02
CA GLU A 154 7.48 -8.55 8.61
C GLU A 154 8.32 -7.29 8.86
N CYS A 155 7.78 -6.12 8.49
CA CYS A 155 8.47 -4.85 8.66
C CYS A 155 8.50 -4.34 10.10
N GLY A 156 7.73 -4.96 11.01
CA GLY A 156 7.50 -4.41 12.34
C GLY A 156 6.92 -2.99 12.28
N PHE A 157 5.94 -2.74 11.39
CA PHE A 157 5.38 -1.43 11.12
C PHE A 157 3.87 -1.47 11.37
N GLY A 158 3.40 -0.79 12.41
CA GLY A 158 2.01 -0.92 12.89
C GLY A 158 1.72 -2.21 13.67
N ILE A 159 2.57 -3.23 13.52
CA ILE A 159 2.52 -4.48 14.27
C ILE A 159 3.91 -4.74 14.83
N VAL A 160 4.02 -4.99 16.13
CA VAL A 160 5.30 -5.14 16.83
C VAL A 160 5.27 -6.34 17.77
N LYS A 161 6.44 -6.93 18.00
CA LYS A 161 6.59 -8.03 18.95
C LYS A 161 6.92 -7.48 20.34
N LYS A 162 6.00 -7.65 21.30
CA LYS A 162 6.16 -7.27 22.72
C LYS A 162 6.19 -8.54 23.56
N ASN A 163 7.25 -8.74 24.34
CA ASN A 163 7.41 -9.92 25.22
C ASN A 163 7.22 -11.27 24.52
N GLY A 164 7.57 -11.37 23.22
CA GLY A 164 7.42 -12.60 22.45
C GLY A 164 6.08 -12.75 21.71
N GLU A 165 5.11 -11.87 21.98
CA GLU A 165 3.78 -11.88 21.36
C GLU A 165 3.61 -10.71 20.37
N TRP A 166 2.86 -10.93 19.30
CA TRP A 166 2.54 -9.88 18.33
C TRP A 166 1.39 -9.01 18.84
N ALA A 167 1.55 -7.70 18.76
CA ALA A 167 0.55 -6.72 19.17
C ALA A 167 0.57 -5.50 18.25
N LEU A 168 -0.52 -4.72 18.26
CA LEU A 168 -0.58 -3.45 17.56
C LEU A 168 0.41 -2.44 18.15
N ASP A 169 1.05 -1.68 17.26
CA ASP A 169 1.81 -0.50 17.62
C ASP A 169 0.85 0.69 17.80
N GLU A 170 0.39 0.87 19.03
CA GLU A 170 -0.54 1.95 19.41
C GLU A 170 0.04 3.35 19.17
N ASN A 171 1.37 3.51 19.12
CA ASN A 171 1.98 4.82 18.84
C ASN A 171 1.83 5.17 17.37
N LEU A 172 2.24 4.25 16.49
CA LEU A 172 2.13 4.44 15.05
C LEU A 172 0.65 4.56 14.67
N LEU A 173 -0.19 3.65 15.17
CA LEU A 173 -1.62 3.58 14.88
C LEU A 173 -2.48 4.53 15.75
N SER A 174 -1.88 5.59 16.29
CA SER A 174 -2.57 6.67 17.03
C SER A 174 -3.26 7.70 16.13
N GLY A 175 -2.91 7.73 14.84
CA GLY A 175 -3.44 8.69 13.85
C GLY A 175 -2.62 9.96 13.66
N THR A 176 -1.50 10.11 14.39
CA THR A 176 -0.62 11.28 14.22
C THR A 176 0.35 11.06 13.06
N LYS A 177 0.31 11.90 12.02
CA LYS A 177 1.26 11.79 10.89
C LYS A 177 2.70 12.15 11.25
N ALA A 178 2.93 12.82 12.37
CA ALA A 178 4.27 13.19 12.85
C ALA A 178 5.21 11.99 13.00
N PHE A 179 4.67 10.78 13.21
CA PHE A 179 5.46 9.55 13.29
C PHE A 179 6.14 9.17 11.97
N PHE A 180 5.57 9.53 10.82
CA PHE A 180 6.17 9.17 9.53
C PHE A 180 7.43 9.98 9.20
N ASN A 181 7.59 11.17 9.79
CA ASN A 181 8.81 11.99 9.64
C ASN A 181 9.94 11.56 10.59
N MET A 182 9.71 10.56 11.46
CA MET A 182 10.70 10.06 12.41
C MET A 182 11.44 8.80 11.92
N TYR A 183 11.09 8.27 10.74
CA TYR A 183 11.68 7.07 10.13
C TYR A 183 12.32 7.36 8.77
#